data_AF-A0A317SSG3-F1
#
_entry.id   AF-A0A317SSG3-F1
#
_cell.length_a   1.000
_cell.length_b   1.000
_cell.length_c   1.000
_cell.angle_alpha   90.00
_cell.angle_beta   90.00
_cell.angle_gamma   90.00
#
_symmetry.space_group_name_H-M   'P 1'
#
loop_
_entity.id
_entity.type
_entity.pdbx_description
1 polymer ?
#
loop_
_entity_poly.entity_id
_entity_poly.type
_entity_poly.pdbx_seq_one_letter_code
_entity_poly.pdbx_strand_id
1 'polypeptide(L)'
;MASKALISLSILLLIHSCYSAHEHSLLTPTTTSLPLDVTIETLVSVVLLCFGIVLSNREELKPISWTVWSGVLEREKGCGQFGYLDERVGFLEIRAKRAEFAKWIKGAGEGSSSQKT
;
A
#
# COMPACT_ATOMS: atom_id res chain seq x y z
N MET A 1 -5.96 -5.95 7.25
CA MET A 1 -6.88 -7.10 7.10
C MET A 1 -8.32 -6.72 7.45
N ALA A 2 -8.55 -6.06 8.60
CA ALA A 2 -9.89 -5.61 9.00
C ALA A 2 -10.59 -4.68 7.98
N SER A 3 -9.89 -3.70 7.39
CA SER A 3 -10.48 -2.82 6.36
C SER A 3 -10.95 -3.58 5.12
N LYS A 4 -10.14 -4.52 4.63
CA LYS A 4 -10.49 -5.37 3.47
C LYS A 4 -11.70 -6.25 3.74
N ALA A 5 -11.79 -6.83 4.94
CA ALA A 5 -12.94 -7.63 5.37
C ALA A 5 -14.22 -6.77 5.47
N LEU A 6 -14.10 -5.56 6.00
CA LEU A 6 -15.21 -4.61 6.09
C LEU A 6 -15.68 -4.18 4.70
N ILE A 7 -14.77 -3.89 3.78
CA ILE A 7 -15.09 -3.61 2.37
C ILE A 7 -15.80 -4.81 1.74
N SER A 8 -15.26 -6.03 1.85
CA SER A 8 -15.89 -7.21 1.26
C SER A 8 -17.30 -7.48 1.81
N LEU A 9 -17.49 -7.31 3.12
CA LEU A 9 -18.80 -7.46 3.75
C LEU A 9 -19.78 -6.39 3.25
N SER A 10 -19.35 -5.14 3.19
CA SER A 10 -20.19 -4.03 2.70
C SER A 10 -20.60 -4.19 1.23
N ILE A 11 -19.72 -4.72 0.38
CA ILE A 11 -20.04 -5.03 -1.01
C ILE A 11 -21.07 -6.15 -1.10
N LEU A 12 -20.91 -7.20 -0.29
CA LEU A 12 -21.87 -8.32 -0.26
C LEU A 12 -23.26 -7.83 0.18
N LEU A 13 -23.34 -7.05 1.25
CA LEU A 13 -24.60 -6.45 1.72
C LEU A 13 -25.23 -5.51 0.68
N LEU A 14 -24.41 -4.72 -0.03
CA LEU A 14 -24.89 -3.83 -1.09
C LEU A 14 -25.46 -4.61 -2.28
N ILE A 15 -24.80 -5.70 -2.69
CA ILE A 15 -25.30 -6.60 -3.73
C ILE A 15 -26.62 -7.22 -3.30
N HIS A 16 -26.70 -7.71 -2.05
CA HIS A 16 -27.92 -8.29 -1.50
C HIS A 16 -29.09 -7.31 -1.55
N SER A 17 -28.88 -6.09 -1.05
CA SER A 17 -29.93 -5.07 -1.00
C SER A 17 -30.36 -4.60 -2.40
N CYS A 18 -29.41 -4.51 -3.35
CA CYS A 18 -29.70 -4.20 -4.75
C CYS A 18 -30.53 -5.31 -5.41
N TYR A 19 -30.22 -6.58 -5.11
CA TYR A 19 -31.01 -7.72 -5.57
C TYR A 19 -32.43 -7.70 -4.99
N SER A 20 -32.59 -7.43 -3.69
CA SER A 20 -33.90 -7.28 -3.04
C SER A 20 -34.72 -6.14 -3.65
N ALA A 21 -34.09 -5.00 -3.97
CA ALA A 21 -34.77 -3.90 -4.65
C ALA A 21 -35.22 -4.28 -6.07
N HIS A 22 -34.39 -5.05 -6.79
CA HIS A 22 -34.72 -5.55 -8.11
C HIS A 22 -35.90 -6.54 -8.07
N GLU A 23 -35.90 -7.51 -7.16
CA GLU A 23 -37.04 -8.42 -6.98
C GLU A 23 -38.32 -7.66 -6.61
N HIS A 24 -38.22 -6.68 -5.70
CA HIS A 24 -39.34 -5.83 -5.32
C HIS A 24 -39.90 -5.04 -6.52
N SER A 25 -39.02 -4.50 -7.38
CA SER A 25 -39.42 -3.77 -8.59
C SER A 25 -40.06 -4.68 -9.65
N LEU A 26 -39.65 -5.94 -9.75
CA LEU A 26 -40.21 -6.90 -10.69
C LEU A 26 -41.59 -7.40 -10.26
N LEU A 27 -41.73 -7.73 -8.96
CA LEU A 27 -42.96 -8.30 -8.42
C LEU A 27 -44.01 -7.22 -8.09
N THR A 28 -43.58 -5.98 -7.84
CA THR A 28 -44.46 -4.87 -7.49
C THR A 28 -44.26 -3.68 -8.46
N PRO A 29 -44.71 -3.80 -9.72
CA PRO A 29 -44.45 -2.79 -10.76
C PRO A 29 -45.25 -1.48 -10.58
N THR A 30 -46.12 -1.36 -9.57
CA THR A 30 -47.07 -0.25 -9.42
C THR A 30 -46.87 0.49 -8.10
N THR A 31 -46.48 1.78 -8.15
CA THR A 31 -46.54 2.86 -7.13
C THR A 31 -46.21 2.56 -5.66
N THR A 32 -45.73 1.37 -5.30
CA THR A 32 -45.30 1.08 -3.93
C THR A 32 -43.91 1.64 -3.72
N SER A 33 -43.77 2.46 -2.69
CA SER A 33 -42.45 2.91 -2.22
C SER A 33 -41.60 1.70 -1.83
N LEU A 34 -40.27 1.84 -1.94
CA LEU A 34 -39.36 0.80 -1.46
C LEU A 34 -39.63 0.47 0.01
N PRO A 35 -39.55 -0.80 0.41
CA PRO A 35 -39.66 -1.18 1.81
C PRO A 35 -38.51 -0.57 2.62
N LEU A 36 -38.83 -0.24 3.87
CA LEU A 36 -37.91 0.43 4.79
C LEU A 36 -36.67 -0.43 5.10
N ASP A 37 -36.81 -1.75 5.13
CA ASP A 37 -35.71 -2.69 5.37
C ASP A 37 -34.60 -2.56 4.32
N VAL A 38 -34.95 -2.68 3.03
CA VAL A 38 -34.03 -2.49 1.89
C VAL A 38 -33.40 -1.08 1.91
N THR A 39 -34.15 -0.06 2.33
CA THR A 39 -33.62 1.30 2.45
C THR A 39 -32.57 1.41 3.57
N ILE A 40 -32.78 0.75 4.70
CA ILE A 40 -31.81 0.75 5.81
C ILE A 40 -30.59 -0.08 5.43
N GLU A 41 -30.77 -1.26 4.83
CA GLU A 41 -29.68 -2.12 4.38
C GLU A 41 -28.76 -1.41 3.38
N THR A 42 -29.33 -0.72 2.38
CA THR A 42 -28.54 0.08 1.43
C THR A 42 -27.77 1.20 2.13
N LEU A 43 -28.42 1.96 3.02
CA LEU A 43 -27.76 3.03 3.79
C LEU A 43 -26.61 2.50 4.64
N VAL A 44 -26.84 1.42 5.39
CA VAL A 44 -25.82 0.78 6.23
C VAL A 44 -24.67 0.25 5.37
N SER A 45 -24.97 -0.40 4.25
CA SER A 45 -23.96 -0.94 3.33
C SER A 45 -23.07 0.16 2.75
N VAL A 46 -23.66 1.27 2.30
CA VAL A 46 -22.93 2.42 1.77
C VAL A 46 -22.07 3.07 2.85
N VAL A 47 -22.62 3.28 4.05
CA VAL A 47 -21.87 3.85 5.17
C VAL A 47 -20.66 2.97 5.51
N LEU A 48 -20.87 1.65 5.66
CA LEU A 48 -19.79 0.70 5.91
C LEU A 48 -18.76 0.71 4.78
N LEU A 49 -19.18 0.75 3.51
CA LEU A 49 -18.27 0.81 2.37
C LEU A 49 -17.40 2.07 2.42
N CYS A 50 -18.01 3.24 2.68
CA CYS A 50 -17.28 4.50 2.85
C CYS A 50 -16.26 4.42 3.98
N PHE A 51 -16.66 3.93 5.16
CA PHE A 51 -15.74 3.74 6.29
C PHE A 51 -14.62 2.74 5.94
N GLY A 52 -14.95 1.64 5.25
CA GLY A 52 -13.99 0.63 4.82
C GLY A 52 -12.92 1.20 3.90
N ILE A 53 -13.34 2.00 2.90
CA ILE A 53 -12.42 2.65 1.95
C ILE A 53 -11.55 3.68 2.67
N VAL A 54 -12.12 4.55 3.51
CA VAL A 54 -11.36 5.56 4.26
C VAL A 54 -10.33 4.91 5.18
N LEU A 55 -10.72 3.90 5.94
CA LEU A 55 -9.81 3.15 6.83
C LEU A 55 -8.81 2.26 6.06
N SER A 56 -9.08 1.96 4.79
CA SER A 56 -8.14 1.22 3.93
C SER A 56 -6.95 2.07 3.49
N ASN A 57 -7.09 3.40 3.48
CA ASN A 57 -5.98 4.31 3.24
C ASN A 57 -5.13 4.41 4.52
N ARG A 58 -4.23 3.45 4.68
CA ARG A 58 -3.28 3.39 5.80
C ARG A 58 -1.96 4.08 5.53
N GLU A 59 -1.77 4.65 4.34
CA GLU A 59 -0.59 5.46 4.08
C GLU A 59 -0.67 6.73 4.92
N GLU A 60 0.33 6.92 5.77
CA GLU A 60 0.47 8.13 6.55
C GLU A 60 0.59 9.32 5.59
N LEU A 61 -0.15 10.39 5.90
CA LEU A 61 -0.13 11.59 5.10
C LEU A 61 1.30 12.12 5.07
N LYS A 62 1.87 12.18 3.86
CA LYS A 62 3.19 12.78 3.67
C LYS A 62 3.08 14.28 3.97
N PRO A 63 4.05 14.87 4.68
CA PRO A 63 4.04 16.28 4.94
C PRO A 63 4.12 17.05 3.61
N ILE A 64 3.42 18.18 3.56
CA ILE A 64 3.33 19.02 2.34
C ILE A 64 4.68 19.62 1.95
N SER A 65 5.58 19.81 2.93
CA SER A 65 6.92 20.33 2.69
C SER A 65 7.86 19.22 2.26
N TRP A 66 8.36 19.34 1.03
CA TRP A 66 9.31 18.40 0.46
C TRP A 66 10.59 18.28 1.27
N THR A 67 11.12 19.40 1.77
CA THR A 67 12.39 19.43 2.51
C THR A 67 12.29 18.70 3.85
N VAL A 68 11.13 18.77 4.50
CA VAL A 68 10.86 18.07 5.76
C VAL A 68 10.73 16.57 5.49
N TRP A 69 9.96 16.20 4.47
CA TRP A 69 9.79 14.79 4.11
C TRP A 69 11.11 14.14 3.66
N SER A 70 11.88 14.80 2.80
CA SER A 70 13.17 14.30 2.33
C SER A 70 14.17 14.18 3.47
N GLY A 71 14.18 15.12 4.42
CA GLY A 71 15.05 15.06 5.60
C GLY A 71 14.69 13.92 6.56
N VAL A 72 13.40 13.63 6.75
CA VAL A 72 12.96 12.44 7.52
C VAL A 72 13.37 11.16 6.80
N LEU A 73 13.17 11.10 5.47
CA LEU A 73 13.50 9.93 4.67
C LEU A 73 15.00 9.62 4.67
N GLU A 74 15.85 10.64 4.57
CA GLU A 74 17.30 10.51 4.62
C GLU A 74 17.78 9.99 5.99
N ARG A 75 17.12 10.41 7.08
CA ARG A 75 17.44 9.94 8.44
C ARG A 75 16.99 8.51 8.69
N GLU A 76 15.80 8.12 8.23
CA GLU A 76 15.24 6.79 8.49
C GLU A 76 15.80 5.71 7.55
N LYS A 77 15.98 6.03 6.27
CA LYS A 77 16.37 5.08 5.24
C LYS A 77 17.80 5.28 4.72
N GLY A 78 18.49 6.34 5.14
CA GLY A 78 19.84 6.66 4.69
C GLY A 78 19.92 7.14 3.23
N CYS A 79 18.77 7.31 2.56
CA CYS A 79 18.70 7.73 1.18
C CYS A 79 17.56 8.72 0.96
N GLY A 80 17.80 9.71 0.12
CA GLY A 80 16.75 10.61 -0.37
C GLY A 80 15.77 9.85 -1.28
N GLN A 81 14.61 10.45 -1.57
CA GLN A 81 13.62 9.82 -2.47
C GLN A 81 14.23 9.51 -3.84
N PHE A 82 15.14 10.37 -4.27
CA PHE A 82 15.89 10.23 -5.50
C PHE A 82 17.26 9.60 -5.28
N GLY A 83 17.42 8.70 -4.29
CA GLY A 83 18.68 8.02 -4.02
C GLY A 83 19.27 7.35 -5.27
N TYR A 84 18.42 6.88 -6.19
CA TYR A 84 18.85 6.38 -7.50
C TYR A 84 19.60 7.42 -8.35
N LEU A 85 19.17 8.69 -8.32
CA LEU A 85 19.83 9.79 -9.02
C LEU A 85 21.11 10.22 -8.32
N ASP A 86 21.17 10.13 -6.99
CA ASP A 86 22.37 10.44 -6.22
C ASP A 86 23.45 9.37 -6.38
N GLU A 87 23.07 8.09 -6.38
CA GLU A 87 23.98 6.95 -6.55
C GLU A 87 24.54 6.85 -7.97
N ARG A 88 23.86 7.47 -8.96
CA ARG A 88 24.30 7.58 -10.36
C ARG A 88 24.83 6.26 -10.90
N VAL A 89 24.09 5.18 -10.71
CA VAL A 89 24.53 3.81 -11.07
C VAL A 89 24.92 3.67 -12.56
N GLY A 90 24.35 4.50 -13.44
CA GLY A 90 24.72 4.56 -14.86
C GLY A 90 26.10 5.17 -15.15
N PHE A 91 26.69 5.89 -14.19
CA PHE A 91 28.02 6.51 -14.29
C PHE A 91 29.05 5.81 -13.39
N LEU A 92 28.73 4.63 -12.86
CA LEU A 92 29.60 3.89 -11.97
C LEU A 92 30.84 3.38 -12.72
N GLU A 93 32.03 3.63 -12.19
CA GLU A 93 33.27 3.09 -12.75
C GLU A 93 33.40 1.58 -12.46
N ILE A 94 32.89 0.77 -13.39
CA ILE A 94 32.89 -0.70 -13.27
C ILE A 94 34.31 -1.26 -13.11
N ARG A 95 35.31 -0.69 -13.81
CA ARG A 95 36.70 -1.17 -13.75
C ARG A 95 37.34 -0.93 -12.38
N ALA A 96 37.15 0.25 -11.81
CA ALA A 96 37.64 0.59 -10.49
C ALA A 96 37.00 -0.30 -9.41
N LYS A 97 35.67 -0.51 -9.48
CA LYS A 97 34.96 -1.38 -8.54
C LYS A 97 35.37 -2.85 -8.61
N ARG A 98 35.64 -3.36 -9.81
CA ARG A 98 36.18 -4.72 -9.98
C ARG A 98 37.59 -4.86 -9.37
N ALA A 99 38.44 -3.84 -9.51
CA ALA A 99 39.78 -3.84 -8.91
C ALA A 99 39.71 -3.75 -7.37
N GLU A 100 38.84 -2.90 -6.83
CA GLU A 100 38.58 -2.79 -5.38
C GLU A 100 38.10 -4.13 -4.80
N PHE A 101 37.14 -4.78 -5.46
CA PHE A 101 36.64 -6.09 -5.06
C PHE A 101 37.73 -7.18 -5.11
N ALA A 102 38.56 -7.19 -6.16
CA ALA A 102 39.68 -8.14 -6.26
C ALA A 102 40.70 -7.96 -5.13
N LYS A 103 40.99 -6.70 -4.75
CA LYS A 103 41.85 -6.39 -3.60
C LYS A 103 41.23 -6.87 -2.29
N TRP A 104 39.93 -6.69 -2.11
CA TRP A 104 39.20 -7.14 -0.93
C TRP A 104 39.22 -8.67 -0.78
N ILE A 105 38.95 -9.43 -1.85
CA ILE A 105 39.03 -10.91 -1.83
C ILE A 105 40.42 -11.36 -1.39
N LYS A 106 41.46 -10.74 -1.94
CA LYS A 106 42.85 -11.09 -1.59
C LYS A 106 43.13 -10.87 -0.10
N GLY A 107 42.69 -9.74 0.46
CA GLY A 107 42.83 -9.47 1.89
C GLY A 107 41.99 -10.40 2.79
N ALA A 108 40.81 -10.83 2.34
CA ALA A 108 39.97 -11.78 3.09
C ALA A 108 40.61 -13.19 3.17
N GLY A 109 41.34 -13.61 2.12
CA GLY A 109 42.10 -14.86 2.12
C GLY A 109 43.32 -14.85 3.07
N GLU A 110 43.97 -13.70 3.22
CA GLU A 110 45.12 -13.50 4.12
C GLU A 110 44.70 -13.44 5.61
N GLY A 111 43.49 -12.96 5.92
CA GLY A 111 42.93 -12.99 7.28
C GLY A 111 42.52 -14.39 7.75
N SER A 112 42.10 -15.28 6.84
CA SER A 112 41.73 -16.66 7.16
C SER A 112 42.94 -17.56 7.49
N SER A 113 44.13 -17.24 6.98
CA SER A 113 45.34 -18.05 7.20
C SER A 113 46.06 -17.72 8.51
N SER A 114 45.84 -16.54 9.11
CA SER A 114 46.47 -16.12 10.38
C SER A 114 45.72 -16.52 11.65
N GLN A 115 44.51 -17.08 11.55
CA GLN A 115 43.71 -17.53 12.71
C GLN A 115 43.82 -19.05 12.99
N LYS A 116 44.65 -19.79 12.23
CA LYS A 116 44.83 -21.26 12.38
C LYS A 116 46.16 -21.66 13.04
N THR A 117 46.74 -20.80 13.88
CA THR A 117 47.91 -21.13 14.71
C THR A 117 47.63 -20.85 16.16
#